data_AF-A0A0G2F5X0-F1
#
_entry.id   AF-A0A0G2F5X0-F1
#
_cell.length_a   1.000
_cell.length_b   1.000
_cell.length_c   1.000
_cell.angle_alpha   90.00
_cell.angle_beta   90.00
_cell.angle_gamma   90.00
#
_symmetry.space_group_name_H-M   'P 1'
#
loop_
_entity.id
_entity.type
_entity.pdbx_description
1 polymer ?
#
loop_
_entity_poly.entity_id
_entity_poly.type
_entity_poly.pdbx_seq_one_letter_code
_entity_poly.pdbx_strand_id
1 'polypeptide(L)'
;MDLCGALISDERTIIPIESWLPKPAGDENIRLACSAAGFDMYANYIVHLCAEAMDLFAGSAKGREDFSRRWGSLFSRLNDWYHFRPPEMRPVLDLPQLETEPERPFPILLFSNPSAISGNQMYHTAALLMLQRIPRGTRLPQGTRSMLWHARRICAISISNTDHACWTNCIQPLWIAGRIMSNPSEHRAILKTYELIEKETGWGAKWRADDLRTFWGDLDGG
;
A
#
# COMPACT_ATOMS: atom_id res chain seq x y z
N MET A 1 4.03 -13.66 -1.59
CA MET A 1 4.97 -13.50 -2.71
C MET A 1 4.28 -13.25 -4.05
N ASP A 2 3.09 -13.85 -4.33
CA ASP A 2 2.35 -13.63 -5.60
C ASP A 2 1.94 -12.16 -5.84
N LEU A 3 1.26 -11.53 -4.87
CA LEU A 3 0.89 -10.11 -4.97
C LEU A 3 2.09 -9.18 -5.21
N CYS A 4 3.24 -9.47 -4.60
CA CYS A 4 4.45 -8.67 -4.83
C CYS A 4 4.90 -8.78 -6.29
N GLY A 5 4.84 -9.98 -6.89
CA GLY A 5 5.12 -10.19 -8.31
C GLY A 5 4.18 -9.41 -9.21
N ALA A 6 2.87 -9.46 -8.92
CA ALA A 6 1.85 -8.66 -9.62
C ALA A 6 2.15 -7.15 -9.55
N LEU A 7 2.46 -6.62 -8.36
CA LEU A 7 2.80 -5.22 -8.17
C LEU A 7 4.11 -4.79 -8.87
N ILE A 8 5.08 -5.70 -8.97
CA ILE A 8 6.37 -5.44 -9.66
C ILE A 8 6.18 -5.40 -11.17
N SER A 9 5.37 -6.30 -11.71
CA SER A 9 5.13 -6.47 -13.15
C SER A 9 4.00 -5.58 -13.70
N ASP A 10 3.20 -4.95 -12.83
CA ASP A 10 1.93 -4.29 -13.18
C ASP A 10 0.94 -5.27 -13.86
N GLU A 11 0.98 -6.55 -13.46
CA GLU A 11 0.10 -7.60 -13.97
C GLU A 11 -0.85 -8.14 -12.88
N ARG A 12 -1.75 -9.05 -13.27
CA ARG A 12 -2.58 -9.82 -12.33
C ARG A 12 -1.75 -10.81 -11.51
N THR A 13 -2.29 -11.25 -10.39
CA THR A 13 -1.73 -12.36 -9.61
C THR A 13 -1.74 -13.66 -10.42
N ILE A 14 -0.75 -14.51 -10.18
CA ILE A 14 -0.65 -15.83 -10.83
C ILE A 14 -1.75 -16.75 -10.33
N ILE A 15 -2.00 -16.75 -9.02
CA ILE A 15 -3.07 -17.53 -8.42
C ILE A 15 -4.38 -16.77 -8.60
N PRO A 16 -5.42 -17.38 -9.21
CA PRO A 16 -6.73 -16.77 -9.37
C PRO A 16 -7.33 -16.36 -8.02
N ILE A 17 -7.82 -15.13 -7.94
CA ILE A 17 -8.28 -14.50 -6.70
C ILE A 17 -9.42 -15.28 -6.04
N GLU A 18 -10.24 -15.97 -6.84
CA GLU A 18 -11.33 -16.83 -6.39
C GLU A 18 -10.85 -18.04 -5.57
N SER A 19 -9.55 -18.33 -5.62
CA SER A 19 -8.91 -19.41 -4.85
C SER A 19 -8.31 -18.94 -3.53
N TRP A 20 -8.28 -17.62 -3.27
CA TRP A 20 -7.62 -17.06 -2.08
C TRP A 20 -8.53 -17.05 -0.85
N LEU A 21 -9.84 -16.98 -1.05
CA LEU A 21 -10.84 -16.99 0.02
C LEU A 21 -11.78 -18.19 -0.13
N PRO A 22 -12.33 -18.70 0.99
CA PRO A 22 -13.41 -19.67 0.94
C PRO A 22 -14.58 -19.12 0.09
N LYS A 23 -15.16 -19.97 -0.78
CA LYS A 23 -16.30 -19.59 -1.65
C LYS A 23 -17.47 -19.05 -0.80
N PRO A 24 -18.21 -18.03 -1.27
CA PRO A 24 -18.70 -16.97 -0.40
C PRO A 24 -20.04 -17.26 0.29
N ALA A 25 -20.19 -16.69 1.48
CA ALA A 25 -21.25 -15.71 1.72
C ALA A 25 -20.64 -14.32 1.41
N GLY A 26 -21.36 -13.41 0.75
CA GLY A 26 -20.80 -12.21 0.06
C GLY A 26 -19.90 -11.25 0.86
N ASP A 27 -19.33 -10.23 0.19
CA ASP A 27 -18.23 -9.37 0.67
C ASP A 27 -18.31 -8.83 2.10
N GLU A 28 -19.48 -8.39 2.57
CA GLU A 28 -19.64 -7.92 3.95
C GLU A 28 -19.42 -9.04 4.97
N ASN A 29 -19.85 -10.26 4.64
CA ASN A 29 -19.60 -11.45 5.44
C ASN A 29 -18.11 -11.80 5.46
N ILE A 30 -17.37 -11.53 4.37
CA ILE A 30 -15.92 -11.77 4.33
C ILE A 30 -15.22 -10.84 5.32
N ARG A 31 -15.47 -9.52 5.28
CA ARG A 31 -14.85 -8.58 6.23
C ARG A 31 -15.19 -8.96 7.68
N LEU A 32 -16.45 -9.26 7.96
CA LEU A 32 -16.90 -9.65 9.30
C LEU A 32 -16.28 -10.98 9.75
N ALA A 33 -16.21 -11.97 8.86
CA ALA A 33 -15.56 -13.25 9.14
C ALA A 33 -14.07 -13.07 9.39
N CYS A 34 -13.36 -12.28 8.58
CA CYS A 34 -11.95 -11.97 8.78
C CYS A 34 -11.74 -11.25 10.12
N SER A 35 -12.60 -10.29 10.47
CA SER A 35 -12.53 -9.61 11.77
C SER A 35 -12.79 -10.57 12.94
N ALA A 36 -13.73 -11.50 12.81
CA ALA A 36 -14.05 -12.49 13.83
C ALA A 36 -12.96 -13.56 13.99
N ALA A 37 -12.26 -13.88 12.91
CA ALA A 37 -11.15 -14.83 12.89
C ALA A 37 -9.84 -14.25 13.48
N GLY A 38 -9.74 -12.94 13.64
CA GLY A 38 -8.60 -12.26 14.26
C GLY A 38 -7.92 -11.22 13.34
N PHE A 39 -7.09 -10.37 13.92
CA PHE A 39 -6.44 -9.26 13.21
C PHE A 39 -5.49 -9.74 12.08
N ASP A 40 -4.89 -10.93 12.21
CA ASP A 40 -4.09 -11.55 11.15
C ASP A 40 -4.92 -11.84 9.90
N MET A 41 -6.12 -12.39 10.09
CA MET A 41 -7.04 -12.62 8.98
C MET A 41 -7.58 -11.31 8.41
N TYR A 42 -7.75 -10.29 9.25
CA TYR A 42 -8.05 -8.93 8.80
C TYR A 42 -6.93 -8.34 7.92
N ALA A 43 -5.66 -8.60 8.24
CA ALA A 43 -4.51 -8.23 7.42
C ALA A 43 -4.46 -9.02 6.10
N ASN A 44 -4.86 -10.30 6.10
CA ASN A 44 -4.97 -11.07 4.87
C ASN A 44 -6.09 -10.56 3.95
N TYR A 45 -7.17 -10.03 4.52
CA TYR A 45 -8.27 -9.47 3.72
C TYR A 45 -7.80 -8.30 2.85
N ILE A 46 -6.94 -7.41 3.35
CA ILE A 46 -6.44 -6.30 2.52
C ILE A 46 -5.49 -6.76 1.41
N VAL A 47 -4.76 -7.86 1.64
CA VAL A 47 -3.93 -8.49 0.60
C VAL A 47 -4.82 -9.01 -0.53
N HIS A 48 -5.98 -9.59 -0.22
CA HIS A 48 -6.99 -9.98 -1.21
C HIS A 48 -7.57 -8.78 -1.97
N LEU A 49 -7.96 -7.71 -1.27
CA LEU A 49 -8.46 -6.49 -1.92
C LEU A 49 -7.43 -5.83 -2.84
N CYS A 50 -6.15 -5.88 -2.48
CA CYS A 50 -5.07 -5.39 -3.34
C CYS A 50 -4.90 -6.27 -4.60
N ALA A 51 -5.01 -7.60 -4.46
CA ALA A 51 -5.02 -8.51 -5.60
C ALA A 51 -6.21 -8.22 -6.54
N GLU A 52 -7.41 -7.96 -5.99
CA GLU A 52 -8.57 -7.53 -6.79
C GLU A 52 -8.33 -6.22 -7.55
N ALA A 53 -7.58 -5.28 -6.97
CA ALA A 53 -7.19 -4.07 -7.68
C ALA A 53 -6.29 -4.41 -8.87
N MET A 54 -5.29 -5.27 -8.67
CA MET A 54 -4.41 -5.72 -9.76
C MET A 54 -5.16 -6.46 -10.87
N ASP A 55 -6.11 -7.33 -10.54
CA ASP A 55 -6.97 -7.99 -11.55
C ASP A 55 -7.86 -7.00 -12.30
N LEU A 56 -8.49 -6.06 -11.57
CA LEU A 56 -9.30 -5.01 -12.18
C LEU A 56 -8.50 -4.18 -13.19
N PHE A 57 -7.20 -3.98 -12.93
CA PHE A 57 -6.29 -3.19 -13.75
C PHE A 57 -5.68 -3.95 -14.92
N ALA A 58 -5.41 -5.24 -14.75
CA ALA A 58 -4.92 -6.12 -15.81
C ALA A 58 -6.05 -6.55 -16.76
N GLY A 59 -7.29 -6.58 -16.27
CA GLY A 59 -8.46 -6.93 -17.06
C GLY A 59 -8.79 -5.92 -18.16
N SER A 60 -9.03 -6.40 -19.37
CA SER A 60 -9.83 -5.68 -20.35
C SER A 60 -11.26 -5.61 -19.82
N ALA A 61 -11.59 -4.53 -19.10
CA ALA A 61 -12.95 -4.35 -18.61
C ALA A 61 -13.93 -4.49 -19.79
N LYS A 62 -15.02 -5.24 -19.61
CA LYS A 62 -16.05 -5.53 -20.62
C LYS A 62 -16.88 -4.30 -21.02
N GLY A 63 -16.28 -3.10 -20.95
CA GLY A 63 -16.88 -1.79 -21.13
C GLY A 63 -16.46 -0.82 -20.02
N ARG A 64 -16.51 0.49 -20.32
CA ARG A 64 -16.20 1.56 -19.35
C ARG A 64 -17.11 1.52 -18.11
N GLU A 65 -18.39 1.19 -18.29
CA GLU A 65 -19.36 1.13 -17.19
C GLU A 65 -19.07 0.01 -16.19
N ASP A 66 -18.65 -1.16 -16.68
CA ASP A 66 -18.27 -2.28 -15.81
C ASP A 66 -17.02 -1.95 -14.99
N PHE A 67 -16.01 -1.30 -15.61
CA PHE A 67 -14.85 -0.79 -14.89
C PHE A 67 -15.24 0.18 -13.79
N SER A 68 -16.06 1.19 -14.11
CA SER A 68 -16.50 2.20 -13.12
C SER A 68 -17.22 1.58 -11.93
N ARG A 69 -18.11 0.61 -12.20
CA ARG A 69 -18.86 -0.11 -11.16
C ARG A 69 -17.95 -0.96 -10.27
N ARG A 70 -17.07 -1.77 -10.88
CA ARG A 70 -16.11 -2.61 -10.15
C ARG A 70 -15.13 -1.76 -9.34
N TRP A 71 -14.61 -0.68 -9.94
CA TRP A 71 -13.75 0.28 -9.25
C TRP A 71 -14.45 0.90 -8.04
N GLY A 72 -15.70 1.36 -8.20
CA GLY A 72 -16.46 1.97 -7.11
C GLY A 72 -16.73 1.00 -5.96
N SER A 73 -17.12 -0.24 -6.28
CA SER A 73 -17.33 -1.31 -5.30
C SER A 73 -16.05 -1.64 -4.54
N LEU A 74 -14.93 -1.84 -5.24
CA LEU A 74 -13.64 -2.15 -4.62
C LEU A 74 -13.12 -0.98 -3.77
N PHE A 75 -13.25 0.26 -4.24
CA PHE A 75 -12.85 1.45 -3.48
C PHE A 75 -13.68 1.60 -2.20
N SER A 76 -14.97 1.30 -2.24
CA SER A 76 -15.81 1.24 -1.03
C SER A 76 -15.30 0.21 -0.02
N ARG A 77 -14.99 -1.01 -0.48
CA ARG A 77 -14.48 -2.09 0.38
C ARG A 77 -13.12 -1.77 1.00
N LEU A 78 -12.23 -1.10 0.25
CA LEU A 78 -10.97 -0.56 0.79
C LEU A 78 -11.23 0.45 1.90
N ASN A 79 -12.15 1.40 1.67
CA ASN A 79 -12.52 2.36 2.70
C ASN A 79 -13.09 1.67 3.93
N ASP A 80 -13.99 0.68 3.77
CA ASP A 80 -14.53 -0.08 4.89
C ASP A 80 -13.44 -0.84 5.66
N TRP A 81 -12.49 -1.45 4.96
CA TRP A 81 -11.34 -2.10 5.59
C TRP A 81 -10.60 -1.12 6.51
N TYR A 82 -10.35 0.11 6.06
CA TYR A 82 -9.67 1.10 6.90
C TYR A 82 -10.57 1.56 8.05
N HIS A 83 -11.82 1.95 7.79
CA HIS A 83 -12.69 2.52 8.84
C HIS A 83 -13.02 1.52 9.95
N PHE A 84 -13.22 0.25 9.62
CA PHE A 84 -13.64 -0.77 10.57
C PHE A 84 -12.50 -1.62 11.13
N ARG A 85 -11.24 -1.25 10.88
CA ARG A 85 -10.10 -2.04 11.36
C ARG A 85 -10.10 -2.17 12.89
N PRO A 86 -9.85 -3.38 13.41
CA PRO A 86 -9.84 -3.63 14.85
C PRO A 86 -8.70 -2.85 15.53
N PRO A 87 -8.73 -2.64 16.86
CA PRO A 87 -7.74 -1.85 17.58
C PRO A 87 -6.28 -2.28 17.32
N GLU A 88 -6.03 -3.59 17.20
CA GLU A 88 -4.73 -4.19 16.92
C GLU A 88 -4.19 -3.77 15.55
N MET A 89 -5.07 -3.41 14.61
CA MET A 89 -4.73 -2.94 13.27
C MET A 89 -4.59 -1.41 13.19
N ARG A 90 -4.65 -0.69 14.32
CA ARG A 90 -4.47 0.76 14.39
C ARG A 90 -3.07 1.10 14.89
N PRO A 91 -2.51 2.25 14.50
CA PRO A 91 -1.22 2.69 15.02
C PRO A 91 -1.33 2.92 16.54
N VAL A 92 -0.30 2.50 17.28
CA VAL A 92 -0.13 2.86 18.69
C VAL A 92 0.39 4.28 18.86
N LEU A 93 1.06 4.81 17.83
CA LEU A 93 1.56 6.18 17.77
C LEU A 93 1.33 6.74 16.36
N ASP A 94 0.65 7.89 16.27
CA ASP A 94 0.43 8.64 15.04
C ASP A 94 0.80 10.12 15.29
N LEU A 95 2.06 10.46 15.06
CA LEU A 95 2.54 11.84 15.21
C LEU A 95 2.64 12.51 13.84
N PRO A 96 2.01 13.68 13.66
CA PRO A 96 2.11 14.40 12.41
C PRO A 96 3.56 14.79 12.09
N GLN A 97 3.81 15.06 10.82
CA GLN A 97 5.03 15.75 10.43
C GLN A 97 5.01 17.16 11.03
N LEU A 98 6.09 17.56 11.68
CA LEU A 98 6.27 18.92 12.18
C LEU A 98 7.11 19.69 11.17
N GLU A 99 6.64 20.87 10.74
CA GLU A 99 7.37 21.74 9.79
C GLU A 99 8.75 22.16 10.33
N THR A 100 8.92 22.15 11.65
CA THR A 100 10.15 22.49 12.36
C THR A 100 11.20 21.37 12.36
N GLU A 101 10.89 20.18 11.84
CA GLU A 101 11.78 19.00 11.83
C GLU A 101 12.13 18.56 10.40
N PRO A 102 12.99 19.30 9.68
CA PRO A 102 13.32 19.01 8.29
C PRO A 102 13.99 17.63 8.10
N GLU A 103 14.65 17.11 9.13
CA GLU A 103 15.26 15.78 9.17
C GLU A 103 14.22 14.64 9.25
N ARG A 104 12.96 14.97 9.54
CA ARG A 104 11.85 14.01 9.61
C ARG A 104 10.77 14.36 8.58
N PRO A 105 10.97 14.01 7.31
CA PRO A 105 10.07 14.39 6.22
C PRO A 105 8.74 13.62 6.20
N PHE A 106 8.56 12.63 7.07
CA PHE A 106 7.35 11.81 7.15
C PHE A 106 6.75 11.81 8.57
N PRO A 107 5.44 11.60 8.73
CA PRO A 107 4.84 11.37 10.05
C PRO A 107 5.41 10.10 10.70
N ILE A 108 5.29 9.99 12.02
CA ILE A 108 5.65 8.76 12.74
C ILE A 108 4.40 7.91 12.88
N LEU A 109 4.51 6.65 12.43
CA LEU A 109 3.44 5.66 12.47
C LEU A 109 3.95 4.35 13.04
N LEU A 110 3.80 4.17 14.35
CA LEU A 110 4.21 2.94 15.02
C LEU A 110 3.01 2.00 15.19
N PHE A 111 3.21 0.72 14.89
CA PHE A 111 2.23 -0.33 15.10
C PHE A 111 2.76 -1.36 16.10
N SER A 112 1.86 -2.05 16.80
CA SER A 112 2.22 -3.02 17.83
C SER A 112 2.56 -4.42 17.30
N ASN A 113 2.25 -4.71 16.04
CA ASN A 113 2.39 -6.05 15.46
C ASN A 113 2.64 -6.03 13.95
N PRO A 114 3.29 -7.07 13.38
CA PRO A 114 3.62 -7.16 11.96
C PRO A 114 2.41 -7.15 11.02
N SER A 115 1.29 -7.77 11.43
CA SER A 115 0.05 -7.82 10.64
C SER A 115 -0.53 -6.43 10.42
N ALA A 116 -0.48 -5.58 11.45
CA ALA A 116 -0.89 -4.18 11.35
C ALA A 116 0.07 -3.35 10.49
N ILE A 117 1.39 -3.57 10.59
CA ILE A 117 2.40 -2.90 9.75
C ILE A 117 2.13 -3.23 8.27
N SER A 118 2.17 -4.53 7.93
CA SER A 118 2.01 -5.00 6.55
C SER A 118 0.62 -4.70 6.00
N GLY A 119 -0.43 -4.91 6.78
CA GLY A 119 -1.81 -4.67 6.37
C GLY A 119 -2.10 -3.20 6.07
N ASN A 120 -1.69 -2.27 6.94
CA ASN A 120 -1.92 -0.84 6.68
C ASN A 120 -1.07 -0.34 5.51
N GLN A 121 0.15 -0.83 5.35
CA GLN A 121 0.97 -0.49 4.18
C GLN A 121 0.32 -0.97 2.88
N MET A 122 -0.21 -2.20 2.89
CA MET A 122 -0.92 -2.75 1.74
C MET A 122 -2.20 -1.95 1.43
N TYR A 123 -2.95 -1.53 2.46
CA TYR A 123 -4.10 -0.65 2.28
C TYR A 123 -3.73 0.66 1.60
N HIS A 124 -2.70 1.35 2.10
CA HIS A 124 -2.30 2.61 1.49
C HIS A 124 -1.78 2.42 0.06
N THR A 125 -1.13 1.28 -0.22
CA THR A 125 -0.68 0.91 -1.58
C THR A 125 -1.87 0.69 -2.51
N ALA A 126 -2.85 -0.13 -2.13
CA ALA A 126 -4.04 -0.40 -2.93
C ALA A 126 -4.86 0.88 -3.18
N ALA A 127 -5.07 1.69 -2.13
CA ALA A 127 -5.78 2.96 -2.25
C ALA A 127 -5.06 3.94 -3.19
N LEU A 128 -3.72 4.02 -3.12
CA LEU A 128 -2.92 4.84 -4.03
C LEU A 128 -3.09 4.39 -5.49
N LEU A 129 -2.99 3.09 -5.77
CA LEU A 129 -3.17 2.53 -7.11
C LEU A 129 -4.58 2.79 -7.65
N MET A 130 -5.61 2.63 -6.81
CA MET A 130 -7.00 2.94 -7.17
C MET A 130 -7.19 4.43 -7.52
N LEU A 131 -6.57 5.33 -6.77
CA LEU A 131 -6.61 6.78 -7.03
C LEU A 131 -5.87 7.18 -8.32
N GLN A 132 -4.86 6.42 -8.75
CA GLN A 132 -4.20 6.65 -10.04
C GLN A 132 -5.07 6.26 -11.24
N ARG A 133 -6.07 5.40 -11.05
CA ARG A 133 -6.92 4.84 -12.11
C ARG A 133 -8.40 5.16 -11.90
N ILE A 134 -8.72 6.37 -11.43
CA ILE A 134 -10.11 6.81 -11.22
C ILE A 134 -10.88 6.82 -12.56
N PRO A 135 -12.06 6.15 -12.63
CA PRO A 135 -12.90 6.19 -13.82
C PRO A 135 -13.38 7.63 -14.12
N ARG A 136 -13.40 8.00 -15.40
CA ARG A 136 -13.83 9.35 -15.82
C ARG A 136 -15.27 9.62 -15.36
N GLY A 137 -15.49 10.79 -14.75
CA GLY A 137 -16.80 11.22 -14.25
C GLY A 137 -17.15 10.69 -12.85
N THR A 138 -16.31 9.84 -12.25
CA THR A 138 -16.50 9.41 -10.87
C THR A 138 -16.30 10.57 -9.90
N ARG A 139 -17.28 10.79 -9.04
CA ARG A 139 -17.16 11.71 -7.89
C ARG A 139 -16.65 10.91 -6.70
N LEU A 140 -15.52 11.34 -6.12
CA LEU A 140 -14.98 10.71 -4.93
C LEU A 140 -15.84 11.04 -3.70
N PRO A 141 -15.97 10.12 -2.73
CA PRO A 141 -16.60 10.41 -1.45
C PRO A 141 -15.94 11.59 -0.74
N GLN A 142 -16.74 12.37 -0.01
CA GLN A 142 -16.21 13.45 0.82
C GLN A 142 -15.22 12.89 1.85
N GLY A 143 -14.09 13.57 2.04
CA GLY A 143 -13.04 13.14 2.98
C GLY A 143 -12.05 12.13 2.40
N THR A 144 -12.17 11.75 1.12
CA THR A 144 -11.15 10.94 0.42
C THR A 144 -9.79 11.60 0.52
N ARG A 145 -8.78 10.85 0.99
CA ARG A 145 -7.40 11.35 1.14
C ARG A 145 -6.68 11.38 -0.21
N SER A 146 -5.74 12.30 -0.35
CA SER A 146 -4.99 12.46 -1.60
C SER A 146 -3.98 11.33 -1.84
N MET A 147 -3.54 11.18 -3.10
CA MET A 147 -2.45 10.26 -3.45
C MET A 147 -1.19 10.52 -2.61
N LEU A 148 -0.80 11.79 -2.44
CA LEU A 148 0.36 12.18 -1.64
C LEU A 148 0.18 11.79 -0.16
N TRP A 149 -1.03 11.89 0.39
CA TRP A 149 -1.30 11.44 1.75
C TRP A 149 -1.04 9.93 1.87
N HIS A 150 -1.60 9.11 0.98
CA HIS A 150 -1.37 7.66 0.99
C HIS A 150 0.11 7.31 0.80
N ALA A 151 0.79 7.96 -0.14
CA ALA A 151 2.21 7.75 -0.39
C ALA A 151 3.08 8.06 0.84
N ARG A 152 2.80 9.16 1.56
CA ARG A 152 3.50 9.51 2.81
C ARG A 152 3.24 8.50 3.92
N ARG A 153 2.02 7.95 4.02
CA ARG A 153 1.72 6.89 5.00
C ARG A 153 2.51 5.61 4.70
N ILE A 154 2.64 5.22 3.43
CA ILE A 154 3.49 4.05 3.04
C ILE A 154 4.93 4.24 3.53
N CYS A 155 5.52 5.40 3.25
CA CYS A 155 6.90 5.71 3.66
C CYS A 155 7.05 5.77 5.18
N ALA A 156 6.12 6.44 5.87
CA ALA A 156 6.08 6.53 7.32
C ALA A 156 6.02 5.16 7.99
N ILE A 157 5.21 4.23 7.46
CA ILE A 157 5.12 2.86 7.97
C ILE A 157 6.45 2.13 7.83
N SER A 158 7.10 2.21 6.67
CA SER A 158 8.41 1.56 6.46
C SER A 158 9.51 2.11 7.37
N ILE A 159 9.50 3.43 7.61
CA ILE A 159 10.54 4.12 8.39
C ILE A 159 10.34 3.93 9.91
N SER A 160 9.09 3.95 10.38
CA SER A 160 8.78 3.97 11.81
C SER A 160 8.77 2.59 12.46
N ASN A 161 8.84 1.51 11.69
CA ASN A 161 8.74 0.14 12.18
C ASN A 161 9.96 -0.67 11.71
N THR A 162 10.52 -1.50 12.59
CA THR A 162 11.78 -2.24 12.35
C THR A 162 11.58 -3.75 12.25
N ASP A 163 10.37 -4.20 11.90
CA ASP A 163 10.10 -5.62 11.69
C ASP A 163 10.68 -6.09 10.35
N HIS A 164 11.64 -7.01 10.40
CA HIS A 164 12.37 -7.46 9.21
C HIS A 164 11.47 -8.15 8.17
N ALA A 165 10.45 -8.89 8.60
CA ALA A 165 9.53 -9.55 7.68
C ALA A 165 8.68 -8.51 6.93
N CYS A 166 8.21 -7.48 7.62
CA CYS A 166 7.48 -6.37 7.00
C CYS A 166 8.35 -5.58 6.02
N TRP A 167 9.64 -5.40 6.32
CA TRP A 167 10.58 -4.72 5.43
C TRP A 167 10.77 -5.43 4.09
N THR A 168 10.79 -6.76 4.06
CA THR A 168 10.87 -7.49 2.77
C THR A 168 9.65 -7.22 1.88
N ASN A 169 8.48 -6.97 2.47
CA ASN A 169 7.24 -6.71 1.74
C ASN A 169 7.05 -5.23 1.37
N CYS A 170 7.83 -4.31 1.95
CA CYS A 170 7.65 -2.87 1.74
C CYS A 170 8.40 -2.31 0.53
N ILE A 171 9.29 -3.10 -0.08
CA ILE A 171 10.15 -2.64 -1.17
C ILE A 171 9.33 -2.11 -2.35
N GLN A 172 8.35 -2.87 -2.83
CA GLN A 172 7.50 -2.45 -3.93
C GLN A 172 6.56 -1.29 -3.54
N PRO A 173 5.85 -1.33 -2.39
CA PRO A 173 5.12 -0.17 -1.87
C PRO A 173 5.93 1.12 -1.80
N LEU A 174 7.17 1.07 -1.30
CA LEU A 174 8.05 2.24 -1.24
C LEU A 174 8.36 2.81 -2.61
N TRP A 175 8.56 1.95 -3.62
CA TRP A 175 8.78 2.41 -4.99
C TRP A 175 7.54 3.10 -5.57
N ILE A 176 6.36 2.50 -5.38
CA ILE A 176 5.08 3.10 -5.82
C ILE A 176 4.86 4.46 -5.13
N ALA A 177 5.11 4.54 -3.83
CA ALA A 177 4.98 5.78 -3.05
C ALA A 177 6.02 6.84 -3.46
N GLY A 178 7.27 6.43 -3.66
CA GLY A 178 8.38 7.31 -4.03
C GLY A 178 8.14 8.06 -5.34
N ARG A 179 7.42 7.43 -6.29
CA ARG A 179 7.02 8.07 -7.56
C ARG A 179 6.03 9.22 -7.41
N ILE A 180 5.39 9.35 -6.24
CA ILE A 180 4.50 10.47 -5.89
C ILE A 180 5.27 11.63 -5.23
N MET A 181 6.48 11.38 -4.73
CA MET A 181 7.26 12.35 -3.96
C MET A 181 8.02 13.31 -4.88
N SER A 182 8.07 14.58 -4.47
CA SER A 182 8.83 15.62 -5.16
C SER A 182 9.86 16.34 -4.27
N ASN A 183 9.86 16.10 -2.95
CA ASN A 183 10.78 16.76 -2.04
C ASN A 183 12.09 15.96 -1.92
N PRO A 184 13.27 16.58 -2.13
CA PRO A 184 14.56 15.92 -1.96
C PRO A 184 14.78 15.30 -0.57
N SER A 185 14.20 15.86 0.51
CA SER A 185 14.31 15.24 1.83
C SER A 185 13.54 13.93 1.93
N GLU A 186 12.35 13.85 1.32
CA GLU A 186 11.56 12.61 1.21
C GLU A 186 12.31 11.56 0.37
N HIS A 187 12.91 11.97 -0.74
CA HIS A 187 13.74 11.11 -1.59
C HIS A 187 14.90 10.49 -0.80
N ARG A 188 15.70 11.32 -0.11
CA ARG A 188 16.82 10.84 0.74
C ARG A 188 16.35 9.87 1.82
N ALA A 189 15.24 10.15 2.48
CA ALA A 189 14.69 9.28 3.52
C ALA A 189 14.23 7.92 2.95
N ILE A 190 13.66 7.88 1.75
CA ILE A 190 13.30 6.64 1.06
C ILE A 190 14.54 5.84 0.69
N LEU A 191 15.56 6.48 0.10
CA LEU A 191 16.82 5.82 -0.27
C LEU A 191 17.54 5.22 0.94
N LYS A 192 17.64 5.98 2.03
CA LYS A 192 18.20 5.50 3.31
C LYS A 192 17.42 4.30 3.87
N THR A 193 16.11 4.27 3.65
CA THR A 193 15.26 3.14 4.07
C THR A 193 15.63 1.87 3.30
N TYR A 194 15.81 1.95 1.97
CA TYR A 194 16.27 0.80 1.19
C TYR A 194 17.66 0.31 1.60
N GLU A 195 18.60 1.23 1.84
CA GLU A 195 19.94 0.88 2.33
C GLU A 195 19.87 0.15 3.67
N LEU A 196 19.01 0.61 4.59
CA LEU A 196 18.80 -0.04 5.88
C LEU A 196 18.20 -1.43 5.72
N ILE A 197 17.18 -1.60 4.86
CA ILE A 197 16.56 -2.91 4.60
C ILE A 197 17.61 -3.90 4.10
N GLU A 198 18.40 -3.51 3.10
CA GLU A 198 19.42 -4.39 2.51
C GLU A 198 20.51 -4.74 3.54
N LYS A 199 20.95 -3.75 4.32
CA LYS A 199 21.95 -3.95 5.38
C LYS A 199 21.47 -4.90 6.48
N GLU A 200 20.24 -4.72 6.97
CA GLU A 200 19.75 -5.45 8.16
C GLU A 200 19.11 -6.80 7.81
N THR A 201 18.60 -6.97 6.58
CA THR A 201 17.91 -8.21 6.16
C THR A 201 18.67 -9.02 5.12
N GLY A 202 19.64 -8.43 4.43
CA GLY A 202 20.29 -9.02 3.25
C GLY A 202 19.40 -9.12 2.01
N TRP A 203 18.16 -8.64 2.07
CA TRP A 203 17.24 -8.68 0.94
C TRP A 203 17.57 -7.57 -0.05
N GLY A 204 17.80 -7.94 -1.32
CA GLY A 204 18.19 -7.00 -2.36
C GLY A 204 17.13 -5.93 -2.61
N ALA A 205 17.47 -4.68 -2.32
CA ALA A 205 16.54 -3.53 -2.44
C ALA A 205 17.14 -2.38 -3.27
N LYS A 206 18.46 -2.36 -3.47
CA LYS A 206 19.20 -1.36 -4.25
C LYS A 206 18.61 -1.09 -5.63
N TRP A 207 18.16 -2.12 -6.34
CA TRP A 207 17.57 -1.97 -7.68
C TRP A 207 16.35 -1.04 -7.68
N ARG A 208 15.50 -1.06 -6.65
CA ARG A 208 14.38 -0.10 -6.52
C ARG A 208 14.82 1.30 -6.12
N ALA A 209 15.92 1.42 -5.37
CA ALA A 209 16.53 2.71 -5.08
C ALA A 209 17.07 3.36 -6.37
N ASP A 210 17.74 2.58 -7.22
CA ASP A 210 18.29 3.03 -8.51
C ASP A 210 17.17 3.37 -9.51
N ASP A 211 16.07 2.59 -9.55
CA ASP A 211 14.88 2.93 -10.33
C ASP A 211 14.28 4.28 -9.93
N LEU A 212 14.21 4.58 -8.62
CA LEU A 212 13.68 5.86 -8.15
C LEU A 212 14.59 7.03 -8.47
N ARG A 213 15.92 6.88 -8.32
CA ARG A 213 16.88 7.91 -8.74
C ARG A 213 16.69 8.25 -10.22
N THR A 214 16.59 7.21 -11.05
CA THR A 214 16.33 7.36 -12.48
C THR A 214 14.99 8.06 -12.72
N PHE A 215 13.92 7.66 -12.02
CA PHE A 215 12.60 8.26 -12.17
C PHE A 215 12.55 9.75 -11.76
N TRP A 216 13.25 10.13 -10.69
CA TRP A 216 13.31 11.52 -10.23
C TRP A 216 14.20 12.41 -11.11
N GLY A 217 15.00 11.82 -11.99
CA GLY A 217 15.96 12.55 -12.82
C GLY A 217 17.29 12.82 -12.13
N ASP A 218 17.59 12.11 -11.03
CA ASP A 218 18.89 12.13 -10.35
C ASP A 218 19.92 11.26 -11.11
N LEU A 219 19.95 11.40 -12.44
CA LEU A 219 21.00 10.83 -13.28
C LEU A 219 22.24 11.70 -13.09
N ASP A 220 23.17 11.17 -12.29
CA ASP A 220 24.52 11.68 -12.09
C ASP A 220 24.62 13.08 -11.45
N GLY A 221 24.50 13.12 -10.12
CA GLY A 221 25.12 14.17 -9.30
C GLY A 221 26.59 13.83 -9.05
N GLY A 222 27.49 14.62 -9.64
CA GLY A 222 28.95 14.51 -9.50
C GLY A 222 29.51 14.83 -8.11
#